data_AF-A0A8K0KPX8-F1
#
_entry.id   AF-A0A8K0KPX8-F1
#
_cell.length_a   1.000
_cell.length_b   1.000
_cell.length_c   1.000
_cell.angle_alpha   90.00
_cell.angle_beta   90.00
_cell.angle_gamma   90.00
#
_symmetry.space_group_name_H-M   'P 1'
#
loop_
_entity.id
_entity.type
_entity.pdbx_description
1 polymer ?
#
loop_
_entity_poly.entity_id
_entity_poly.type
_entity_poly.pdbx_seq_one_letter_code
_entity_poly.pdbx_strand_id
1 'polypeptide(L)'
;MFVHVFGAYFGLAVSYILSRGGTDRHHSANEGASYRSDLFAMIGTVFLWIFWPSFNASLVMGDQQQRAIINTYFALASCCVTAFAMSATVTKGFKFDM
;
A
#
# COMPACT_ATOMS: atom_id res chain seq x y z
N MET A 1 7.73 -6.14 -11.71
CA MET A 1 7.04 -5.43 -12.81
C MET A 1 5.70 -6.04 -13.18
N PHE A 2 5.59 -7.36 -13.33
CA PHE A 2 4.35 -8.03 -13.79
C PHE A 2 3.14 -7.93 -12.84
N VAL A 3 3.34 -7.71 -11.54
CA VAL A 3 2.22 -7.63 -10.57
C VAL A 3 1.86 -6.17 -10.27
N HIS A 4 2.70 -5.44 -9.55
CA HIS A 4 2.32 -4.10 -9.06
C HIS A 4 2.22 -3.05 -10.16
N VAL A 5 3.21 -2.97 -11.05
CA VAL A 5 3.25 -1.94 -12.11
C VAL A 5 2.13 -2.19 -13.12
N PHE A 6 2.00 -3.44 -13.60
CA PHE A 6 0.90 -3.83 -14.46
C PHE A 6 -0.47 -3.56 -13.82
N GLY A 7 -0.68 -4.05 -12.59
CA GLY A 7 -1.96 -3.89 -11.88
C GLY A 7 -2.33 -2.42 -11.66
N ALA A 8 -1.37 -1.58 -11.28
CA ALA A 8 -1.59 -0.15 -11.06
C ALA A 8 -2.00 0.56 -12.36
N TYR A 9 -1.24 0.42 -13.44
CA TYR A 9 -1.57 1.11 -14.71
C TYR A 9 -2.83 0.56 -15.36
N PHE A 10 -3.07 -0.76 -15.28
CA PHE A 10 -4.32 -1.35 -15.73
C PHE A 10 -5.51 -0.80 -14.94
N GLY A 11 -5.43 -0.77 -13.61
CA GLY A 11 -6.47 -0.23 -12.73
C GLY A 11 -6.76 1.25 -13.01
N LEU A 12 -5.72 2.07 -13.20
CA LEU A 12 -5.86 3.47 -13.59
C LEU A 12 -6.57 3.63 -14.94
N ALA A 13 -6.22 2.81 -15.94
CA ALA A 13 -6.87 2.84 -17.25
C ALA A 13 -8.36 2.46 -17.15
N VAL A 14 -8.68 1.41 -16.40
CA VAL A 14 -10.07 1.00 -16.14
C VAL A 14 -10.85 2.10 -15.41
N SER A 15 -10.28 2.65 -14.33
CA SER A 15 -10.87 3.75 -13.57
C SER A 15 -11.13 4.97 -14.47
N TYR A 16 -10.17 5.33 -15.31
CA TYR A 16 -10.29 6.46 -16.24
C TYR A 16 -11.40 6.25 -17.29
N ILE A 17 -11.54 5.04 -17.84
CA ILE A 17 -12.59 4.74 -18.83
C ILE A 17 -13.97 4.76 -18.17
N LEU A 18 -14.12 4.14 -17.00
CA LEU A 18 -15.41 4.02 -16.30
C LEU A 18 -15.86 5.34 -15.65
N SER A 19 -14.91 6.19 -15.24
CA SER A 19 -15.20 7.50 -14.61
C SER A 19 -15.81 8.53 -15.58
N ARG A 20 -15.81 8.26 -16.90
CA ARG A 20 -16.31 9.20 -17.94
C ARG A 20 -17.85 9.39 -17.95
N GLY A 21 -18.60 8.60 -17.18
CA GLY A 21 -20.07 8.50 -17.25
C GLY A 21 -20.90 9.48 -16.40
N GLY A 22 -20.32 10.54 -15.81
CA GLY A 22 -21.10 11.63 -15.22
C GLY A 22 -21.59 11.42 -13.78
N THR A 23 -20.88 10.64 -12.96
CA THR A 23 -21.02 10.78 -11.50
C THR A 23 -20.33 12.05 -11.06
N ASP A 24 -21.03 12.88 -10.26
CA ASP A 24 -20.50 14.10 -9.67
C ASP A 24 -19.09 13.85 -9.13
N ARG A 25 -18.11 14.57 -9.69
CA ARG A 25 -16.67 14.46 -9.38
C ARG A 25 -16.31 14.93 -7.97
N HIS A 26 -17.30 15.09 -7.10
CA HIS A 26 -17.17 15.50 -5.72
C HIS A 26 -17.33 14.26 -4.85
N HIS A 27 -16.27 13.95 -4.11
CA HIS A 27 -16.20 12.98 -3.00
C HIS A 27 -17.56 12.38 -2.65
N SER A 28 -17.79 11.12 -3.01
CA SER A 28 -18.92 10.38 -2.45
C SER A 28 -18.79 10.46 -0.92
N ALA A 29 -19.88 10.71 -0.21
CA ALA A 29 -19.84 10.77 1.26
C ALA A 29 -19.30 9.46 1.89
N ASN A 30 -19.20 8.40 1.08
CA ASN A 30 -18.74 7.07 1.46
C ASN A 30 -17.27 6.80 1.11
N GLU A 31 -16.55 7.69 0.41
CA GLU A 31 -15.09 7.56 0.18
C GLU A 31 -14.26 7.88 1.44
N GLY A 32 -14.91 8.35 2.50
CA GLY A 32 -14.25 8.67 3.76
C GLY A 32 -13.96 7.42 4.61
N ALA A 33 -12.87 7.49 5.36
CA ALA A 33 -12.53 6.54 6.41
C ALA A 33 -13.42 6.73 7.66
N SER A 34 -13.61 5.63 8.39
CA SER A 34 -14.17 5.59 9.74
C SER A 34 -13.23 4.80 10.64
N TYR A 35 -13.29 5.06 11.95
CA TYR A 35 -12.45 4.34 12.92
C TYR A 35 -12.50 2.80 12.77
N ARG A 36 -13.67 2.24 12.43
CA ARG A 36 -13.83 0.79 12.23
C ARG A 36 -13.22 0.30 10.91
N SER A 37 -13.40 1.07 9.83
CA SER A 37 -12.80 0.69 8.53
C SER A 37 -11.29 0.78 8.59
N ASP A 38 -10.73 1.74 9.33
CA ASP A 38 -9.28 1.92 9.46
C ASP A 38 -8.66 0.79 10.25
N LEU A 39 -9.30 0.37 11.35
CA LEU A 39 -8.88 -0.83 12.07
C LEU A 39 -8.90 -2.08 11.18
N PHE A 40 -9.92 -2.23 10.33
CA PHE A 40 -9.99 -3.36 9.39
C PHE A 40 -8.90 -3.28 8.31
N ALA A 41 -8.66 -2.09 7.76
CA ALA A 41 -7.59 -1.84 6.79
C ALA A 41 -6.20 -2.12 7.40
N MET A 42 -6.01 -1.81 8.68
CA MET A 42 -4.76 -2.09 9.40
C MET A 42 -4.51 -3.58 9.60
N ILE A 43 -5.55 -4.40 9.80
CA ILE A 43 -5.40 -5.87 9.80
C ILE A 43 -4.82 -6.31 8.46
N GLY A 44 -5.41 -5.87 7.34
CA GLY A 44 -4.90 -6.17 6.00
C GLY A 44 -3.45 -5.73 5.81
N THR A 45 -3.12 -4.51 6.26
CA THR A 45 -1.76 -3.95 6.18
C THR A 45 -0.74 -4.79 6.94
N VAL A 46 -1.05 -5.25 8.15
CA VAL A 46 -0.15 -6.10 8.95
C VAL A 46 0.05 -7.47 8.29
N PHE A 47 -1.01 -8.08 7.77
CA PHE A 47 -0.90 -9.36 7.04
C PHE A 47 0.00 -9.23 5.80
N LEU A 48 -0.18 -8.17 5.02
CA LEU A 48 0.67 -7.87 3.88
C LEU A 48 2.13 -7.67 4.32
N TRP A 49 2.37 -6.86 5.36
CA TRP A 49 3.71 -6.56 5.85
C TRP A 49 4.47 -7.81 6.31
N ILE A 50 3.82 -8.68 7.09
CA ILE A 50 4.45 -9.89 7.63
C ILE A 50 4.76 -10.90 6.53
N PHE A 51 3.88 -11.07 5.54
CA PHE A 51 4.05 -12.08 4.49
C PHE A 51 4.77 -11.59 3.23
N TRP A 52 5.03 -10.29 3.08
CA TRP A 52 5.72 -9.75 1.92
C TRP A 52 7.12 -10.32 1.67
N PRO A 53 7.97 -10.56 2.70
CA PRO A 53 9.25 -11.21 2.49
C PRO A 53 9.12 -12.58 1.82
N SER A 54 8.10 -13.37 2.20
CA SER A 54 7.78 -14.65 1.56
C SER A 54 7.32 -14.46 0.11
N PHE A 55 6.48 -13.45 -0.15
CA PHE A 55 6.02 -13.13 -1.51
C PHE A 55 7.20 -12.84 -2.44
N ASN A 56 8.12 -11.96 -2.03
CA ASN A 56 9.30 -11.60 -2.82
C ASN A 56 10.31 -12.75 -2.99
N ALA A 57 10.41 -13.64 -2.00
CA ALA A 57 11.39 -14.73 -2.01
C ALA A 57 10.84 -16.05 -2.59
N SER A 58 9.54 -16.14 -2.88
CA SER A 58 8.85 -17.39 -3.25
C SER A 58 9.43 -18.10 -4.47
N LEU A 59 9.94 -17.34 -5.45
CA LEU A 59 10.49 -17.86 -6.70
C LEU A 59 12.03 -17.84 -6.74
N VAL A 60 12.66 -17.48 -5.61
CA VAL A 60 14.12 -17.40 -5.48
C VAL A 60 14.63 -18.69 -4.81
N MET A 61 15.69 -19.29 -5.36
CA MET A 61 16.25 -20.55 -4.86
C MET A 61 17.63 -20.37 -4.21
N GLY A 62 17.96 -21.25 -3.27
CA GLY A 62 19.27 -21.29 -2.61
C GLY A 62 19.52 -20.09 -1.68
N ASP A 63 20.80 -19.71 -1.52
CA ASP A 63 21.23 -18.62 -0.62
C ASP A 63 20.54 -17.27 -0.92
N GLN A 64 20.16 -17.05 -2.18
CA GLN A 64 19.51 -15.81 -2.60
C GLN A 64 18.11 -15.64 -1.97
N GLN A 65 17.45 -16.73 -1.56
CA GLN A 65 16.13 -16.67 -0.94
C GLN A 65 16.18 -15.96 0.41
N GLN A 66 17.17 -16.31 1.24
CA GLN A 66 17.37 -15.65 2.54
C GLN A 66 17.71 -14.16 2.36
N ARG A 67 18.56 -13.83 1.38
CA ARG A 67 18.86 -12.43 1.05
C ARG A 67 17.63 -11.66 0.60
N ALA A 68 16.76 -12.25 -0.22
CA ALA A 68 15.52 -11.63 -0.66
C ALA A 68 14.57 -11.34 0.52
N ILE A 69 14.47 -12.27 1.48
CA ILE A 69 13.69 -12.10 2.72
C ILE A 69 14.26 -10.92 3.53
N ILE A 70 15.56 -10.95 3.84
CA ILE A 70 16.21 -9.95 4.69
C ILE A 70 16.15 -8.55 4.06
N ASN A 71 16.43 -8.44 2.76
CA ASN A 71 16.37 -7.17 2.05
C ASN A 71 14.93 -6.62 2.02
N THR A 72 13.93 -7.48 1.81
CA THR A 72 12.52 -7.06 1.83
C THR A 72 12.13 -6.57 3.22
N TYR A 73 12.55 -7.27 4.27
CA TYR A 73 12.27 -6.87 5.66
C TYR A 73 12.86 -5.48 5.97
N PHE A 74 14.13 -5.23 5.63
CA PHE A 74 14.75 -3.92 5.88
C PHE A 74 14.14 -2.80 5.03
N ALA A 75 13.76 -3.09 3.78
CA ALA A 75 13.03 -2.14 2.94
C ALA A 75 11.67 -1.78 3.57
N LEU A 76 10.94 -2.77 4.09
CA LEU A 76 9.65 -2.55 4.76
C LEU A 76 9.77 -1.78 6.09
N ALA A 77 10.81 -2.09 6.88
CA ALA A 77 11.06 -1.37 8.13
C ALA A 77 11.41 0.11 7.88
N SER A 78 12.32 0.36 6.93
CA SER A 78 12.72 1.73 6.57
C SER A 78 11.58 2.52 5.92
N CYS A 79 10.79 1.90 5.05
CA CYS A 79 9.65 2.59 4.45
C CYS A 79 8.56 2.90 5.48
N CYS A 80 8.35 2.05 6.49
CA CYS A 80 7.40 2.31 7.57
C CYS A 80 7.79 3.58 8.36
N VAL A 81 9.03 3.64 8.85
CA VAL A 81 9.52 4.81 9.59
C VAL A 81 9.44 6.08 8.73
N THR A 82 9.85 5.97 7.47
CA THR A 82 9.82 7.11 6.53
C THR A 82 8.38 7.55 6.24
N ALA A 83 7.44 6.62 6.06
CA ALA A 83 6.04 6.93 5.81
C ALA A 83 5.40 7.65 7.00
N PHE A 84 5.66 7.21 8.24
CA PHE A 84 5.18 7.91 9.44
C PHE A 84 5.80 9.31 9.58
N ALA A 85 7.12 9.45 9.34
CA ALA A 85 7.78 10.74 9.35
C ALA A 85 7.20 11.69 8.28
N MET A 86 6.98 11.18 7.07
CA MET A 86 6.34 11.94 5.99
C MET A 86 4.90 12.31 6.33
N SER A 87 4.12 11.36 6.88
CA SER A 87 2.73 11.60 7.31
C SER A 87 2.65 12.73 8.33
N ALA A 88 3.51 12.73 9.36
CA ALA A 88 3.57 13.81 10.33
C ALA A 88 4.03 15.16 9.73
N THR A 89 4.89 15.16 8.72
CA THR A 89 5.41 16.41 8.14
C THR A 89 4.46 17.05 7.12
N VAL A 90 3.71 16.24 6.36
CA VAL A 90 2.81 16.72 5.31
C VAL A 90 1.38 16.98 5.80
N THR A 91 0.98 16.36 6.92
CA THR A 91 -0.36 16.50 7.47
C THR A 91 -0.47 17.77 8.32
N LYS A 92 -1.58 18.50 8.15
CA LYS A 92 -1.87 19.68 8.96
C LYS A 92 -1.93 19.33 10.46
N GLY A 93 -1.15 20.03 11.25
CA GLY A 93 -1.11 19.85 12.71
C GLY A 93 -0.20 18.72 13.19
N PHE A 94 0.71 18.24 12.35
CA PHE A 94 1.72 17.23 12.70
C PHE A 94 1.16 15.91 13.22
N LYS A 95 -0.01 15.52 12.70
CA LYS A 95 -0.70 14.27 13.06
C LYS A 95 -0.37 13.18 12.05
N PHE A 96 -0.50 11.92 12.47
CA PHE A 96 -0.48 10.80 11.55
C PHE A 96 -1.85 10.66 10.89
N ASP A 97 -1.83 10.52 9.57
CA ASP A 97 -2.97 10.14 8.73
C ASP A 97 -2.99 8.62 8.58
N MET A 98 -4.19 8.03 8.69
CA MET A 98 -4.44 6.60 8.47
C MET A 98 -4.99 6.35 7.08
#